data_AF-A0A915MMD2-F1
#
_entry.id   AF-A0A915MMD2-F1
#
_cell.length_a   1.000
_cell.length_b   1.000
_cell.length_c   1.000
_cell.angle_alpha   90.00
_cell.angle_beta   90.00
_cell.angle_gamma   90.00
#
_symmetry.space_group_name_H-M   'P 1'
#
loop_
_entity.id
_entity.type
_entity.pdbx_description
1 polymer ?
#
loop_
_entity_poly.entity_id
_entity_poly.type
_entity_poly.pdbx_seq_one_letter_code
_entity_poly.pdbx_strand_id
1 'polypeptide(L)'
;MFSILGPMCDLLWSDPEDSVGFGVSPRGAGYLFGSDVVKNFCETNNIDMIARAHQLVMEGYKWHFNETVLTVWSAPNYCYRCGNVAAILELDEQLNKDFTIFEAAPQVKSAPVTVFMKGTQTEPMCGFSRNILDLHRIPFKDFNVLEDEKIREGIKEFSDWPTIPQVYVNGKFVGGADIFMQMHKDGEKHVSDILETLF
;
A
#
# COMPACT_ATOMS: atom_id res chain seq x y z
N MET A 1 20.24 -9.12 -28.48
CA MET A 1 19.38 -9.54 -27.36
C MET A 1 20.27 -10.26 -26.38
N PHE A 2 20.61 -9.65 -25.25
CA PHE A 2 21.44 -10.31 -24.24
C PHE A 2 20.60 -11.43 -23.63
N SER A 3 21.05 -12.67 -23.78
CA SER A 3 20.46 -13.80 -23.09
C SER A 3 20.75 -13.63 -21.60
N ILE A 4 19.73 -13.30 -20.82
CA ILE A 4 19.77 -13.30 -19.35
C ILE A 4 19.71 -14.77 -18.91
N LEU A 5 20.81 -15.50 -19.12
CA LEU A 5 20.91 -16.92 -18.78
C LEU A 5 21.92 -17.10 -17.66
N GLY A 6 21.63 -18.05 -16.77
CA GLY A 6 22.51 -18.48 -15.71
C GLY A 6 21.95 -18.22 -14.31
N PRO A 7 22.65 -18.71 -13.27
CA PRO A 7 22.10 -18.81 -11.92
C PRO A 7 21.61 -17.49 -11.31
N MET A 8 22.28 -16.37 -11.62
CA MET A 8 21.84 -15.05 -11.15
C MET A 8 20.52 -14.60 -11.76
N CYS A 9 20.26 -14.97 -13.02
CA CYS A 9 18.96 -14.73 -13.63
C CYS A 9 17.89 -15.59 -12.95
N ASP A 10 18.19 -16.88 -12.76
CA ASP A 10 17.26 -17.83 -12.18
C ASP A 10 16.86 -17.45 -10.75
N LEU A 11 17.81 -16.96 -9.94
CA LEU A 11 17.55 -16.44 -8.59
C LEU A 11 16.60 -15.23 -8.57
N LEU A 12 16.61 -14.41 -9.61
CA LEU A 12 15.83 -13.16 -9.68
C LEU A 12 14.47 -13.31 -10.37
N TRP A 13 14.33 -14.30 -11.26
CA TRP A 13 13.19 -14.39 -12.19
C TRP A 13 12.41 -15.70 -12.15
N SER A 14 12.89 -16.72 -11.43
CA SER A 14 12.21 -18.01 -11.37
C SER A 14 11.04 -18.00 -10.39
N ASP A 15 9.99 -18.75 -10.70
CA ASP A 15 8.75 -18.80 -9.91
C ASP A 15 8.32 -20.24 -9.58
N PRO A 16 7.74 -20.49 -8.39
CA PRO A 16 7.11 -21.77 -8.07
C PRO A 16 5.84 -21.99 -8.92
N GLU A 17 5.65 -23.23 -9.40
CA GLU A 17 4.47 -23.66 -10.15
C GLU A 17 4.03 -25.06 -9.69
N ASP A 18 2.71 -25.33 -9.66
CA ASP A 18 2.16 -26.65 -9.28
C ASP A 18 2.34 -27.67 -10.42
N SER A 19 3.60 -27.94 -10.73
CA SER A 19 4.07 -28.85 -11.78
C SER A 19 5.25 -29.69 -11.27
N VAL A 20 5.72 -30.64 -12.09
CA VAL A 20 6.87 -31.49 -11.80
C VAL A 20 8.07 -31.01 -12.62
N GLY A 21 9.24 -30.91 -11.99
CA GLY A 21 10.48 -30.51 -12.63
C GLY A 21 10.57 -29.00 -12.91
N PHE A 22 11.32 -28.65 -13.95
CA PHE A 22 11.44 -27.26 -14.43
C PHE A 22 10.55 -27.02 -15.65
N GLY A 23 10.00 -25.81 -15.75
CA GLY A 23 9.25 -25.31 -16.90
C GLY A 23 9.82 -24.01 -17.44
N VAL A 24 9.49 -23.69 -18.69
CA VAL A 24 9.89 -22.41 -19.30
C VAL A 24 9.08 -21.28 -18.67
N SER A 25 9.76 -20.26 -18.16
CA SER A 25 9.09 -19.08 -17.59
C SER A 25 8.39 -18.27 -18.69
N PRO A 26 7.11 -17.91 -18.52
CA PRO A 26 6.41 -17.01 -19.45
C PRO A 26 6.95 -15.58 -19.41
N ARG A 27 7.82 -15.25 -18.44
CA ARG A 27 8.46 -13.93 -18.30
C ARG A 27 9.61 -13.72 -19.29
N GLY A 28 10.05 -14.78 -19.98
CA GLY A 28 11.22 -14.75 -20.86
C GLY A 28 12.57 -14.75 -20.14
N ALA A 29 12.56 -14.96 -18.82
CA ALA A 29 13.75 -15.05 -17.96
C ALA A 29 13.45 -16.00 -16.78
N GLY A 30 14.46 -16.73 -16.31
CA GLY A 30 14.33 -17.75 -15.26
C GLY A 30 13.51 -18.96 -15.69
N TYR A 31 13.13 -19.78 -14.70
CA TYR A 31 12.34 -21.01 -14.90
C TYR A 31 11.12 -21.04 -13.97
N LEU A 32 10.12 -21.81 -14.36
CA LEU A 32 9.14 -22.34 -13.41
C LEU A 32 9.76 -23.55 -12.72
N PHE A 33 9.51 -23.74 -11.43
CA PHE A 33 10.01 -24.90 -10.69
C PHE A 33 8.94 -25.56 -9.83
N GLY A 34 8.92 -26.90 -9.85
CA GLY A 34 8.02 -27.75 -9.10
C GLY A 34 8.51 -28.12 -7.70
N SER A 35 7.61 -28.77 -6.96
CA SER A 35 7.89 -29.23 -5.58
C SER A 35 9.06 -30.22 -5.47
N ASP A 36 9.28 -31.06 -6.48
CA ASP A 36 10.37 -32.05 -6.53
C ASP A 36 11.74 -31.39 -6.66
N VAL A 37 11.84 -30.32 -7.47
CA VAL A 37 13.05 -29.51 -7.62
C VAL A 37 13.41 -28.86 -6.29
N VAL A 38 12.44 -28.24 -5.63
CA VAL A 38 12.62 -27.59 -4.32
C VAL A 38 13.05 -28.61 -3.29
N LYS A 39 12.36 -29.76 -3.22
CA LYS A 39 12.69 -30.83 -2.27
C LYS A 39 14.14 -31.28 -2.42
N ASN A 40 14.56 -31.60 -3.64
CA ASN A 40 15.94 -32.02 -3.90
C ASN A 40 16.96 -30.93 -3.53
N PHE A 41 16.66 -29.66 -3.84
CA PHE A 41 17.52 -28.54 -3.48
C PHE A 41 17.65 -28.38 -1.96
N CYS A 42 16.52 -28.38 -1.23
CA CYS A 42 16.49 -28.24 0.22
C CYS A 42 17.21 -29.40 0.93
N GLU A 43 16.95 -30.64 0.53
CA GLU A 43 17.62 -31.83 1.08
C GLU A 43 19.13 -31.82 0.83
N THR A 44 19.56 -31.47 -0.39
CA THR A 44 21.00 -31.40 -0.75
C THR A 44 21.75 -30.33 0.06
N ASN A 45 21.08 -29.22 0.39
CA ASN A 45 21.71 -28.07 1.03
C ASN A 45 21.39 -27.95 2.53
N ASN A 46 20.65 -28.90 3.10
CA ASN A 46 20.19 -28.86 4.50
C ASN A 46 19.46 -27.53 4.83
N ILE A 47 18.47 -27.19 4.01
CA ILE A 47 17.62 -26.00 4.15
C ILE A 47 16.19 -26.44 4.45
N ASP A 48 15.55 -25.85 5.46
CA ASP A 48 14.17 -26.20 5.83
C ASP A 48 13.12 -25.60 4.88
N MET A 49 13.32 -24.36 4.44
CA MET A 49 12.41 -23.66 3.54
C MET A 49 13.10 -22.53 2.75
N ILE A 50 12.47 -22.08 1.67
CA ILE A 50 12.88 -20.93 0.87
C ILE A 50 11.85 -19.81 1.04
N ALA A 51 12.28 -18.64 1.50
CA ALA A 51 11.47 -17.42 1.47
C ALA A 51 11.84 -16.59 0.24
N ARG A 52 10.84 -16.15 -0.53
CA ARG A 52 11.01 -15.39 -1.77
C ARG A 52 9.87 -14.38 -1.97
N ALA A 53 9.99 -13.52 -2.98
CA ALA A 53 9.00 -12.47 -3.29
C ALA A 53 8.53 -12.55 -4.75
N HIS A 54 8.68 -11.47 -5.53
CA HIS A 54 8.52 -11.38 -7.01
C HIS A 54 7.11 -11.61 -7.59
N GLN A 55 6.32 -12.55 -7.07
CA GLN A 55 4.92 -12.75 -7.47
C GLN A 55 3.99 -11.97 -6.54
N LEU A 56 3.06 -11.21 -7.13
CA LEU A 56 1.99 -10.56 -6.39
C LEU A 56 1.13 -11.62 -5.67
N VAL A 57 0.89 -11.41 -4.38
CA VAL A 57 -0.03 -12.20 -3.57
C VAL A 57 -1.09 -11.28 -2.97
N MET A 58 -2.36 -11.62 -3.14
CA MET A 58 -3.48 -10.76 -2.72
C MET A 58 -3.57 -10.64 -1.20
N GLU A 59 -3.26 -11.72 -0.50
CA GLU A 59 -3.29 -11.88 0.95
C GLU A 59 -1.96 -11.50 1.61
N GLY A 60 -1.01 -10.95 0.85
CA GLY A 60 0.31 -10.53 1.33
C GLY A 60 1.36 -11.65 1.38
N TYR A 61 0.97 -12.92 1.61
CA TYR A 61 1.89 -14.05 1.49
C TYR A 61 1.18 -15.35 1.08
N LYS A 62 1.93 -16.30 0.51
CA LYS A 62 1.43 -17.60 0.07
C LYS A 62 2.47 -18.69 0.29
N TRP A 63 2.05 -19.78 0.92
CA TRP A 63 2.84 -21.01 0.99
C TRP A 63 2.63 -21.86 -0.26
N HIS A 64 3.71 -22.49 -0.71
CA HIS A 64 3.74 -23.45 -1.80
C HIS A 64 4.37 -24.76 -1.29
N PHE A 65 4.07 -25.86 -1.97
CA PHE A 65 4.78 -27.14 -1.82
C PHE A 65 4.89 -27.61 -0.35
N ASN A 66 3.76 -27.74 0.35
CA ASN A 66 3.69 -28.14 1.75
C ASN A 66 4.62 -27.30 2.65
N GLU A 67 4.52 -25.97 2.52
CA GLU A 67 5.25 -24.99 3.36
C GLU A 67 6.78 -24.99 3.17
N THR A 68 7.29 -25.56 2.09
CA THR A 68 8.74 -25.51 1.77
C THR A 68 9.15 -24.26 1.00
N VAL A 69 8.21 -23.58 0.35
CA VAL A 69 8.46 -22.27 -0.28
C VAL A 69 7.40 -21.27 0.15
N LEU A 70 7.85 -20.10 0.59
CA LEU A 70 7.01 -18.97 0.96
C LEU A 70 7.22 -17.83 -0.04
N THR A 71 6.13 -17.35 -0.62
CA THR A 71 6.11 -16.05 -1.33
C THR A 71 5.60 -14.98 -0.37
N VAL A 72 6.39 -13.96 -0.08
CA VAL A 72 6.01 -12.77 0.72
C VAL A 72 5.97 -11.54 -0.19
N TRP A 73 4.94 -10.72 -0.04
CA TRP A 73 4.72 -9.51 -0.79
C TRP A 73 4.49 -8.31 0.13
N SER A 74 5.39 -7.34 0.12
CA SER A 74 5.37 -6.20 1.08
C SER A 74 4.90 -4.88 0.48
N ALA A 75 4.28 -4.89 -0.71
CA ALA A 75 3.77 -3.68 -1.39
C ALA A 75 2.23 -3.68 -1.48
N PRO A 76 1.53 -3.08 -0.51
CA PRO A 76 0.06 -3.12 -0.49
C PRO A 76 -0.52 -2.25 -1.61
N ASN A 77 -1.71 -2.62 -2.08
CA ASN A 77 -2.39 -2.01 -3.23
C ASN A 77 -1.42 -1.75 -4.40
N TYR A 78 -0.77 -2.81 -4.87
CA TYR A 78 0.27 -2.72 -5.87
C TYR A 78 -0.18 -1.92 -7.10
N CYS A 79 0.70 -1.02 -7.56
CA CYS A 79 0.41 -0.05 -8.62
C CYS A 79 -0.87 0.78 -8.39
N TYR A 80 -1.33 0.95 -7.15
CA TYR A 80 -2.57 1.63 -6.74
C TYR A 80 -3.85 1.06 -7.36
N ARG A 81 -3.82 -0.21 -7.80
CA ARG A 81 -4.92 -0.83 -8.57
C ARG A 81 -5.23 -2.25 -8.15
N CYS A 82 -4.27 -2.97 -7.59
CA CYS A 82 -4.45 -4.40 -7.32
C CYS A 82 -5.30 -4.68 -6.07
N GLY A 83 -5.35 -3.75 -5.10
CA GLY A 83 -6.14 -3.96 -3.87
C GLY A 83 -5.62 -5.07 -2.95
N ASN A 84 -4.43 -5.61 -3.17
CA ASN A 84 -3.80 -6.59 -2.29
C ASN A 84 -3.40 -5.98 -0.95
N VAL A 85 -3.37 -6.80 0.10
CA VAL A 85 -2.66 -6.47 1.33
C VAL A 85 -1.17 -6.83 1.20
N ALA A 86 -0.37 -6.42 2.16
CA ALA A 86 1.05 -6.73 2.22
C ALA A 86 1.39 -7.47 3.50
N ALA A 87 2.50 -8.20 3.48
CA ALA A 87 3.01 -8.96 4.61
C ALA A 87 4.49 -8.67 4.85
N ILE A 88 4.90 -8.81 6.10
CA ILE A 88 6.29 -8.97 6.54
C ILE A 88 6.38 -10.33 7.25
N LEU A 89 7.35 -11.14 6.87
CA LEU A 89 7.75 -12.33 7.64
C LEU A 89 8.73 -11.88 8.72
N GLU A 90 8.41 -12.16 9.97
CA GLU A 90 9.30 -12.02 11.11
C GLU A 90 9.80 -13.40 11.55
N LEU A 91 11.10 -13.49 11.81
CA LEU A 91 11.76 -14.70 12.32
C LEU A 91 12.39 -14.35 13.66
N ASP A 92 12.05 -15.10 14.70
CA ASP A 92 12.69 -14.95 16.01
C ASP A 92 14.04 -15.70 16.08
N GLU A 93 14.68 -15.67 17.25
CA GLU A 93 15.97 -16.34 17.49
C GLU A 93 15.92 -17.87 17.31
N GLN A 94 14.73 -18.46 17.39
CA GLN A 94 14.48 -19.89 17.20
C GLN A 94 13.91 -20.21 15.81
N LEU A 95 13.86 -19.20 14.91
CA LEU A 95 13.28 -19.30 13.56
C LEU A 95 11.78 -19.65 13.55
N ASN A 96 11.07 -19.35 14.64
CA ASN A 96 9.62 -19.32 14.62
C ASN A 96 9.17 -18.18 13.71
N LYS A 97 8.06 -18.41 13.00
CA LYS A 97 7.58 -17.54 11.93
C LYS A 97 6.35 -16.80 12.42
N ASP A 98 6.38 -15.49 12.32
CA ASP A 98 5.19 -14.66 12.49
C ASP A 98 4.98 -13.76 11.27
N PHE A 99 3.75 -13.32 11.05
CA PHE A 99 3.37 -12.52 9.89
C PHE A 99 2.64 -11.26 10.32
N THR A 100 3.25 -10.11 10.03
CA THR A 100 2.55 -8.82 10.12
C THR A 100 1.88 -8.52 8.79
N ILE A 101 0.55 -8.45 8.78
CA ILE A 101 -0.25 -8.08 7.61
C ILE A 101 -0.67 -6.62 7.71
N PHE A 102 -0.51 -5.87 6.62
CA PHE A 102 -0.82 -4.44 6.58
C PHE A 102 -1.40 -4.00 5.24
N GLU A 103 -2.24 -2.98 5.27
CA GLU A 103 -2.87 -2.37 4.09
C GLU A 103 -2.10 -1.14 3.60
N ALA A 104 -2.54 -0.59 2.46
CA ALA A 104 -1.92 0.60 1.91
C ALA A 104 -2.25 1.82 2.77
N ALA A 105 -1.22 2.61 3.10
CA ALA A 105 -1.42 3.85 3.85
C ALA A 105 -2.25 4.85 3.02
N PRO A 106 -3.08 5.69 3.67
CA PRO A 106 -3.82 6.73 2.97
C PRO A 106 -2.90 7.69 2.21
N GLN A 107 -3.33 8.14 1.01
CA GLN A 107 -2.49 8.92 0.11
C GLN A 107 -2.43 10.42 0.44
N VAL A 108 -2.11 10.77 1.69
CA VAL A 108 -2.10 12.15 2.23
C VAL A 108 -1.08 13.09 1.56
N LYS A 109 -0.10 12.53 0.84
CA LYS A 109 0.95 13.27 0.10
C LYS A 109 0.71 13.34 -1.41
N SER A 110 -0.51 13.07 -1.87
CA SER A 110 -0.82 13.05 -3.30
C SER A 110 -0.72 14.42 -3.98
N ALA A 111 -0.87 15.50 -3.21
CA ALA A 111 -0.80 16.89 -3.65
C ALA A 111 -0.42 17.79 -2.45
N PRO A 112 0.01 19.05 -2.68
CA PRO A 112 0.30 19.99 -1.60
C PRO A 112 -0.85 20.15 -0.61
N VAL A 113 -2.08 20.15 -1.10
CA VAL A 113 -3.29 20.07 -0.28
C VAL A 113 -4.09 18.84 -0.70
N THR A 114 -4.34 17.95 0.25
CA THR A 114 -5.15 16.74 0.07
C THR A 114 -6.32 16.77 1.04
N VAL A 115 -7.53 16.49 0.54
CA VAL A 115 -8.76 16.52 1.34
C VAL A 115 -9.48 15.18 1.23
N PHE A 116 -9.74 14.54 2.37
CA PHE A 116 -10.62 13.38 2.46
C PHE A 116 -12.01 13.89 2.83
N MET A 117 -13.00 13.70 1.96
CA MET A 117 -14.33 14.30 2.13
C MET A 117 -15.45 13.37 1.65
N LYS A 118 -16.70 13.69 2.02
CA LYS A 118 -17.90 12.96 1.56
C LYS A 118 -18.38 13.58 0.25
N GLY A 119 -18.30 12.81 -0.83
CA GLY A 119 -18.47 13.32 -2.19
C GLY A 119 -17.15 13.88 -2.74
N THR A 120 -17.24 14.69 -3.78
CA THR A 120 -16.09 15.29 -4.46
C THR A 120 -16.11 16.82 -4.35
N GLN A 121 -15.08 17.47 -4.87
CA GLN A 121 -15.05 18.94 -4.94
C GLN A 121 -16.23 19.49 -5.77
N THR A 122 -16.62 18.80 -6.84
CA THR A 122 -17.73 19.20 -7.71
C THR A 122 -19.09 18.76 -7.19
N GLU A 123 -19.14 17.65 -6.46
CA GLU A 123 -20.39 17.04 -5.96
C GLU A 123 -20.27 16.71 -4.46
N PRO A 124 -20.31 17.72 -3.57
CA PRO A 124 -20.20 17.52 -2.13
C PRO A 124 -21.49 16.93 -1.54
N MET A 125 -21.36 15.80 -0.84
CA MET A 125 -22.50 15.01 -0.34
C MET A 125 -22.86 15.27 1.12
N CYS A 126 -22.17 16.20 1.79
CA CYS A 126 -22.41 16.54 3.19
C CYS A 126 -22.19 18.03 3.45
N GLY A 127 -22.95 18.64 4.37
CA GLY A 127 -22.79 20.06 4.74
C GLY A 127 -21.38 20.40 5.21
N PHE A 128 -20.76 19.54 6.02
CA PHE A 128 -19.37 19.72 6.45
C PHE A 128 -18.36 19.66 5.28
N SER A 129 -18.64 18.83 4.26
CA SER A 129 -17.82 18.75 3.05
C SER A 129 -18.05 19.96 2.13
N ARG A 130 -19.26 20.54 2.11
CA ARG A 130 -19.55 21.80 1.40
C ARG A 130 -18.79 22.97 2.00
N ASN A 131 -18.68 23.03 3.33
CA ASN A 131 -17.91 24.10 4.00
C ASN A 131 -16.42 24.12 3.60
N ILE A 132 -15.88 23.01 3.08
CA ILE A 132 -14.52 22.97 2.53
C ILE A 132 -14.44 23.64 1.16
N LEU A 133 -15.52 23.71 0.39
CA LEU A 133 -15.51 24.31 -0.94
C LEU A 133 -15.39 25.84 -0.90
N ASP A 134 -15.72 26.46 0.24
CA ASP A 134 -15.48 27.88 0.49
C ASP A 134 -13.98 28.25 0.43
N LEU A 135 -13.09 27.25 0.37
CA LEU A 135 -11.66 27.34 0.06
C LEU A 135 -11.37 27.83 -1.38
N HIS A 136 -12.27 28.60 -1.99
CA HIS A 136 -12.44 28.99 -3.41
C HIS A 136 -11.21 29.53 -4.18
N ARG A 137 -9.99 29.41 -3.65
CA ARG A 137 -8.74 29.86 -4.29
C ARG A 137 -7.56 28.89 -4.18
N ILE A 138 -7.71 27.74 -3.51
CA ILE A 138 -6.60 26.78 -3.36
C ILE A 138 -6.93 25.46 -4.06
N PRO A 139 -6.16 25.04 -5.07
CA PRO A 139 -6.31 23.73 -5.67
C PRO A 139 -5.93 22.64 -4.66
N PHE A 140 -6.81 21.67 -4.47
CA PHE A 140 -6.55 20.48 -3.66
C PHE A 140 -6.97 19.22 -4.41
N LYS A 141 -6.38 18.09 -4.03
CA LYS A 141 -6.84 16.78 -4.48
C LYS A 141 -7.85 16.24 -3.47
N ASP A 142 -9.07 15.93 -3.92
CA ASP A 142 -10.06 15.26 -3.09
C ASP A 142 -9.97 13.72 -3.18
N PHE A 143 -10.33 13.08 -2.07
CA PHE A 143 -10.61 11.65 -1.98
C PHE A 143 -12.02 11.47 -1.44
N ASN A 144 -12.91 10.93 -2.26
CA ASN A 144 -14.28 10.63 -1.87
C ASN A 144 -14.32 9.39 -0.98
N VAL A 145 -14.43 9.59 0.34
CA VAL A 145 -14.43 8.48 1.31
C VAL A 145 -15.72 7.65 1.28
N LEU A 146 -16.74 8.06 0.50
CA LEU A 146 -17.97 7.28 0.34
C LEU A 146 -17.81 6.12 -0.64
N GLU A 147 -16.81 6.17 -1.51
CA GLU A 147 -16.52 5.11 -2.49
C GLU A 147 -15.67 3.98 -1.89
N ASP A 148 -14.97 4.25 -0.79
CA ASP A 148 -14.07 3.30 -0.14
C ASP A 148 -14.12 3.44 1.39
N GLU A 149 -14.81 2.51 2.03
CA GLU A 149 -14.97 2.47 3.49
C GLU A 149 -13.63 2.21 4.20
N LYS A 150 -12.66 1.54 3.55
CA LYS A 150 -11.32 1.35 4.13
C LYS A 150 -10.56 2.66 4.17
N ILE A 151 -10.63 3.47 3.11
CA ILE A 151 -10.06 4.82 3.14
C ILE A 151 -10.75 5.66 4.22
N ARG A 152 -12.06 5.53 4.37
CA ARG A 152 -12.85 6.28 5.35
C ARG A 152 -12.45 5.98 6.79
N GLU A 153 -12.28 4.72 7.15
CA GLU A 153 -11.86 4.37 8.51
C GLU A 153 -10.35 4.55 8.69
N GLY A 154 -9.55 4.13 7.70
CA GLY A 154 -8.10 4.25 7.73
C GLY A 154 -7.59 5.68 7.87
N ILE A 155 -8.26 6.68 7.27
CA ILE A 155 -7.84 8.08 7.42
C ILE A 155 -8.13 8.62 8.84
N LYS A 156 -9.17 8.12 9.52
CA LYS A 156 -9.47 8.50 10.92
C LYS A 156 -8.44 7.92 11.87
N GLU A 157 -8.10 6.65 11.68
CA GLU A 157 -7.05 5.98 12.46
C GLU A 157 -5.69 6.65 12.23
N PHE A 158 -5.35 6.98 10.97
CA PHE A 158 -4.09 7.61 10.61
C PHE A 158 -3.90 9.00 11.25
N SER A 159 -4.97 9.78 11.38
CA SER A 159 -4.93 11.13 11.96
C SER A 159 -5.22 11.19 13.46
N ASP A 160 -5.68 10.08 14.05
CA ASP A 160 -6.35 10.09 15.36
C ASP A 160 -7.49 11.12 15.41
N TRP A 161 -8.29 11.20 14.34
CA TRP A 161 -9.37 12.18 14.20
C TRP A 161 -10.69 11.55 13.74
N PRO A 162 -11.80 11.70 14.49
CA PRO A 162 -13.00 10.87 14.29
C PRO A 162 -13.90 11.32 13.13
N THR A 163 -13.69 12.53 12.59
CA THR A 163 -14.65 13.15 11.65
C THR A 163 -14.06 13.37 10.25
N ILE A 164 -14.98 13.46 9.28
CA ILE A 164 -14.74 13.81 7.88
C ILE A 164 -15.53 15.08 7.60
N PRO A 165 -14.99 16.07 6.87
CA PRO A 165 -13.74 16.04 6.09
C PRO A 165 -12.46 16.14 6.94
N GLN A 166 -11.34 15.72 6.37
CA GLN A 166 -9.99 15.92 6.91
C GLN A 166 -9.08 16.56 5.87
N VAL A 167 -8.32 17.58 6.28
CA VAL A 167 -7.43 18.37 5.43
C VAL A 167 -5.97 18.10 5.79
N TYR A 168 -5.17 17.81 4.77
CA TYR A 168 -3.73 17.56 4.86
C TYR A 168 -2.97 18.56 4.01
N VAL A 169 -1.90 19.14 4.57
CA VAL A 169 -0.96 20.01 3.85
C VAL A 169 0.42 19.39 3.87
N ASN A 170 0.99 19.14 2.69
CA ASN A 170 2.27 18.45 2.52
C ASN A 170 2.33 17.10 3.29
N GLY A 171 1.19 16.42 3.37
CA GLY A 171 1.03 15.16 4.11
C GLY A 171 0.89 15.28 5.62
N LYS A 172 0.88 16.49 6.19
CA LYS A 172 0.61 16.72 7.61
C LYS A 172 -0.88 16.97 7.82
N PHE A 173 -1.49 16.27 8.76
CA PHE A 173 -2.87 16.54 9.17
C PHE A 173 -2.95 17.95 9.77
N VAL A 174 -3.93 18.72 9.30
CA VAL A 174 -4.15 20.09 9.81
C VAL A 174 -5.41 20.10 10.67
N GLY A 175 -6.51 19.45 10.23
CA GLY A 175 -7.79 19.41 10.95
C GLY A 175 -8.98 19.06 10.05
N GLY A 176 -10.21 19.25 10.54
CA GLY A 176 -11.45 18.93 9.82
C GLY A 176 -12.23 20.15 9.32
N ALA A 177 -13.56 20.08 9.34
CA ALA A 177 -14.43 21.22 8.98
C ALA A 177 -14.40 22.36 10.03
N ASP A 178 -13.92 22.08 11.23
CA ASP A 178 -13.80 23.00 12.36
C ASP A 178 -12.69 24.04 12.18
N ILE A 179 -11.60 23.70 11.47
CA ILE A 179 -10.57 24.66 11.05
C ILE A 179 -11.19 25.92 10.43
N PHE A 180 -12.22 25.73 9.61
CA PHE A 180 -12.87 26.79 8.87
C PHE A 180 -13.71 27.68 9.79
N MET A 181 -14.39 27.09 10.77
CA MET A 181 -15.14 27.85 11.77
C MET A 181 -14.23 28.68 12.66
N GLN A 182 -13.03 28.18 12.95
CA GLN A 182 -12.03 28.89 13.75
C GLN A 182 -11.38 30.02 12.94
N MET A 183 -10.98 29.76 11.69
CA MET A 183 -10.40 30.75 10.77
C MET A 183 -11.32 31.96 10.51
N HIS A 184 -12.63 31.74 10.44
CA HIS A 184 -13.60 32.82 10.23
C HIS A 184 -13.83 33.67 11.49
N LYS A 185 -13.64 33.10 12.68
CA LYS A 185 -13.79 33.80 13.97
C LYS A 185 -12.57 34.62 14.35
N ASP A 186 -11.37 34.18 13.96
CA ASP A 186 -10.11 34.81 14.36
C ASP A 186 -9.73 36.01 13.48
N GLY A 187 -10.61 36.45 12.57
CA GLY A 187 -10.46 37.72 11.84
C GLY A 187 -9.40 37.70 10.74
N GLU A 188 -9.43 36.66 9.89
CA GLU A 188 -8.50 36.45 8.76
C GLU A 188 -7.08 36.03 9.17
N LYS A 189 -6.90 34.78 9.59
CA LYS A 189 -5.75 34.04 9.07
C LYS A 189 -6.23 33.29 7.84
N HIS A 190 -5.83 33.75 6.66
CA HIS A 190 -6.16 33.01 5.45
C HIS A 190 -5.48 31.63 5.52
N VAL A 191 -6.09 30.62 4.89
CA VAL A 191 -5.40 29.35 4.65
C VAL A 191 -4.08 29.60 3.89
N SER A 192 -4.02 30.66 3.07
CA SER A 192 -2.76 31.12 2.47
C SER A 192 -1.69 31.43 3.50
N ASP A 193 -2.01 31.96 4.68
CA ASP A 193 -1.02 32.27 5.71
C ASP A 193 -0.47 30.98 6.36
N ILE A 194 -1.34 29.96 6.54
CA ILE A 194 -0.89 28.62 6.98
C ILE A 194 -0.06 27.94 5.90
N LEU A 195 -0.43 28.10 4.63
CA LEU A 195 0.37 27.60 3.50
C LEU A 195 1.71 28.36 3.40
N GLU A 196 1.74 29.68 3.55
CA GLU A 196 2.94 30.53 3.53
C GLU A 196 3.86 30.28 4.72
N THR A 197 3.35 29.81 5.87
CA THR A 197 4.21 29.40 7.00
C THR A 197 4.78 27.98 6.80
N LEU A 198 4.25 27.22 5.83
CA LEU A 198 4.63 25.83 5.53
C LEU A 198 5.44 25.70 4.22
N PHE A 199 5.72 26.81 3.53
CA PHE A 199 6.62 26.97 2.39
C PHE A 199 7.68 28.05 2.69
#